data_AF-A0A8J4D288-F1
#
_entry.id   AF-A0A8J4D288-F1
#
_cell.length_a   1.000
_cell.length_b   1.000
_cell.length_c   1.000
_cell.angle_alpha   90.00
_cell.angle_beta   90.00
_cell.angle_gamma   90.00
#
_symmetry.space_group_name_H-M   'P 1'
#
loop_
_entity.id
_entity.type
_entity.pdbx_description
1 polymer ?
#
loop_
_entity_poly.entity_id
_entity_poly.type
_entity_poly.pdbx_seq_one_letter_code
_entity_poly.pdbx_strand_id
1 'polypeptide(L)'
;MPLARMHAALDAEVALASRLGPDVAAPAKEDLLAKKLLQWFKTEFFTWVDTLPCSRCGSTATRSGGAAQPLADERAGMAERVELHYCSACGAATRFPRYNDPGKLLQQGCRRGRCGEWANAFLLCCRAAGLTARYVSDWSDHVWTEYYSHSMRRWVHLDACEGSYDQSLLYETGWGKAVSYVVAAGSWGVTDVTKRYTSRWREVLHRRTLVPERWLARRLDEMTTMLRAEWILPKRMLWLGRDAAERMELLRSMRPTGQGGSQQPLPGRQTGSLEWRQQRGEIGSSGSRPAEATSERPPTGPATAYRLAGDGPSDLPAEFSAAGRLSGGACRARGHNETAEVVERLFDGGAIMTSTLLHLRGRHRHGVNGGYVNTIRGYDRKSVDRFYALYSSMMERPSRQ
;
A
#
# COMPACT_ATOMS: atom_id res chain seq x y z
N MET A 1 -16.89 6.05 -3.16
CA MET A 1 -16.54 5.87 -1.74
C MET A 1 -17.46 6.74 -0.90
N PRO A 2 -18.06 6.26 0.21
CA PRO A 2 -19.07 7.02 0.95
C PRO A 2 -18.42 8.01 1.94
N LEU A 3 -17.56 8.91 1.43
CA LEU A 3 -16.77 9.81 2.28
C LEU A 3 -17.64 10.75 3.12
N ALA A 4 -18.75 11.27 2.59
CA ALA A 4 -19.67 12.10 3.38
C ALA A 4 -20.23 11.34 4.60
N ARG A 5 -20.66 10.08 4.40
CA ARG A 5 -21.14 9.19 5.48
C ARG A 5 -20.05 8.91 6.50
N MET A 6 -18.82 8.65 6.03
CA MET A 6 -17.68 8.42 6.90
C MET A 6 -17.39 9.65 7.75
N HIS A 7 -17.22 10.83 7.14
CA HIS A 7 -16.93 12.08 7.87
C HIS A 7 -17.98 12.40 8.93
N ALA A 8 -19.27 12.23 8.61
CA ALA A 8 -20.34 12.41 9.59
C ALA A 8 -20.19 11.47 10.80
N ALA A 9 -19.80 10.22 10.57
CA ALA A 9 -19.51 9.28 11.66
C ALA A 9 -18.25 9.68 12.47
N LEU A 10 -17.21 10.21 11.82
CA LEU A 10 -16.01 10.72 12.51
C LEU A 10 -16.36 11.89 13.43
N ASP A 11 -17.18 12.83 12.93
CA ASP A 11 -17.60 14.00 13.70
C ASP A 11 -18.43 13.58 14.93
N ALA A 12 -19.30 12.59 14.77
CA ALA A 12 -20.06 12.02 15.88
C ALA A 12 -19.16 11.34 16.94
N GLU A 13 -18.13 10.59 16.51
CA GLU A 13 -17.19 9.95 17.43
C GLU A 13 -16.32 10.98 18.18
N VAL A 14 -15.84 12.01 17.49
CA VAL A 14 -15.10 13.11 18.13
C VAL A 14 -15.98 13.86 19.13
N ALA A 15 -17.23 14.17 18.76
CA ALA A 15 -18.17 14.83 19.65
C ALA A 15 -18.51 13.98 20.88
N LEU A 16 -18.60 12.65 20.72
CA LEU A 16 -18.80 11.74 21.84
C LEU A 16 -17.61 11.76 22.79
N ALA A 17 -16.38 11.69 22.29
CA ALA A 17 -15.17 11.76 23.12
C ALA A 17 -15.13 13.07 23.93
N SER A 18 -15.48 14.21 23.31
CA SER A 18 -15.56 15.49 24.01
C SER A 18 -16.60 15.50 25.14
N ARG A 19 -17.70 14.74 25.01
CA ARG A 19 -18.73 14.62 26.07
C ARG A 19 -18.32 13.70 27.22
N LEU A 20 -17.40 12.76 26.99
CA LEU A 20 -16.92 11.83 28.02
C LEU A 20 -15.91 12.46 28.99
N GLY A 21 -15.54 13.72 28.78
CA GLY A 21 -14.70 14.50 29.69
C GLY A 21 -13.26 14.66 29.20
N PRO A 22 -12.46 15.54 29.85
CA PRO A 22 -11.11 15.89 29.41
C PRO A 22 -10.11 14.73 29.51
N ASP A 23 -10.41 13.70 30.30
CA ASP A 23 -9.57 12.51 30.45
C ASP A 23 -9.65 11.57 29.23
N VAL A 24 -10.67 11.73 28.38
CA VAL A 24 -10.83 10.96 27.14
C VAL A 24 -10.31 11.78 25.96
N ALA A 25 -9.10 11.47 25.52
CA ALA A 25 -8.53 12.10 24.34
C ALA A 25 -9.37 11.78 23.09
N ALA A 26 -9.82 12.82 22.39
CA ALA A 26 -10.50 12.64 21.13
C ALA A 26 -9.55 11.98 20.11
N PRO A 27 -9.96 10.91 19.42
CA PRO A 27 -9.14 10.29 18.40
C PRO A 27 -8.93 11.26 17.22
N ALA A 28 -7.76 11.21 16.59
CA ALA A 28 -7.52 12.03 15.41
C ALA A 28 -8.44 11.58 14.27
N LYS A 29 -9.08 12.54 13.59
CA LYS A 29 -9.99 12.25 12.48
C LYS A 29 -9.32 11.47 11.36
N GLU A 30 -8.04 11.72 11.10
CA GLU A 30 -7.22 10.98 10.12
C GLU A 30 -7.15 9.49 10.47
N ASP A 31 -6.86 9.16 11.73
CA ASP A 31 -6.72 7.78 12.19
C ASP A 31 -8.05 7.03 12.16
N LEU A 32 -9.14 7.71 12.56
CA LEU A 32 -10.49 7.16 12.44
C LEU A 32 -10.91 6.97 10.98
N LEU A 33 -10.58 7.91 10.09
CA LEU A 33 -10.85 7.80 8.67
C LEU A 33 -10.16 6.57 8.09
N ALA A 34 -8.88 6.35 8.41
CA ALA A 34 -8.14 5.16 7.99
C ALA A 34 -8.83 3.86 8.44
N LYS A 35 -9.30 3.78 9.69
CA LYS A 35 -10.06 2.63 10.22
C LYS A 35 -11.39 2.42 9.49
N LYS A 36 -12.20 3.47 9.30
CA LYS A 36 -13.49 3.39 8.62
C LYS A 36 -13.33 3.02 7.14
N LEU A 37 -12.30 3.53 6.48
CA LEU A 37 -11.95 3.17 5.10
C LEU A 37 -11.60 1.69 4.99
N LEU A 38 -10.77 1.19 5.91
CA LEU A 38 -10.37 -0.21 5.96
C LEU A 38 -11.59 -1.13 6.10
N GLN A 39 -12.49 -0.80 7.04
CA GLN A 39 -13.72 -1.55 7.27
C GLN A 39 -14.61 -1.55 6.02
N TRP A 40 -14.94 -0.36 5.50
CA TRP A 40 -15.77 -0.21 4.31
C TRP A 40 -15.20 -0.95 3.10
N PHE A 41 -13.88 -0.86 2.88
CA PHE A 41 -13.25 -1.50 1.74
C PHE A 41 -13.46 -3.02 1.77
N LYS A 42 -13.26 -3.63 2.95
CA LYS A 42 -13.38 -5.07 3.16
C LYS A 42 -14.82 -5.56 3.17
N THR A 43 -15.75 -4.82 3.75
CA THR A 43 -17.12 -5.30 3.98
C THR A 43 -18.12 -4.90 2.89
N GLU A 44 -17.87 -3.80 2.19
CA GLU A 44 -18.84 -3.23 1.24
C GLU A 44 -18.29 -3.06 -0.19
N PHE A 45 -16.98 -2.84 -0.36
CA PHE A 45 -16.46 -2.38 -1.64
C PHE A 45 -15.78 -3.45 -2.49
N PHE A 46 -14.92 -4.27 -1.88
CA PHE A 46 -14.02 -5.18 -2.60
C PHE A 46 -14.19 -6.61 -2.13
N THR A 47 -14.06 -7.58 -3.04
CA THR A 47 -14.35 -9.00 -2.76
C THR A 47 -13.13 -9.89 -2.96
N TRP A 48 -12.93 -10.85 -2.06
CA TRP A 48 -11.86 -11.83 -2.19
C TRP A 48 -12.21 -12.88 -3.25
N VAL A 49 -11.22 -13.33 -4.02
CA VAL A 49 -11.40 -14.37 -5.05
C VAL A 49 -10.43 -15.53 -4.80
N ASP A 50 -10.97 -16.66 -4.38
CA ASP A 50 -10.29 -17.95 -4.50
C ASP A 50 -10.52 -18.51 -5.91
N THR A 51 -11.79 -18.75 -6.24
CA THR A 51 -12.29 -19.06 -7.58
C THR A 51 -13.49 -18.16 -7.91
N LEU A 52 -13.80 -18.02 -9.20
CA LEU A 52 -14.92 -17.19 -9.68
C LEU A 52 -16.11 -18.07 -10.03
N PRO A 53 -17.35 -17.65 -9.74
CA PRO A 53 -18.53 -18.32 -10.27
C PRO A 53 -18.48 -18.48 -11.79
N CYS A 54 -19.12 -19.53 -12.29
CA CYS A 54 -19.22 -19.79 -13.73
C CYS A 54 -19.95 -18.64 -14.44
N SER A 55 -19.33 -18.05 -15.46
CA SER A 55 -19.94 -16.98 -16.27
C SER A 55 -21.15 -17.45 -17.08
N ARG A 56 -21.25 -18.75 -17.37
CA ARG A 56 -22.34 -19.34 -18.16
C ARG A 56 -23.55 -19.75 -17.34
N CYS A 57 -23.35 -20.41 -16.20
CA CYS A 57 -24.43 -21.01 -15.41
C CYS A 57 -24.51 -20.53 -13.96
N GLY A 58 -23.61 -19.63 -13.53
CA GLY A 58 -23.60 -19.08 -12.16
C GLY A 58 -23.13 -20.03 -11.06
N SER A 59 -22.86 -21.31 -11.37
CA SER A 59 -22.39 -22.28 -10.39
C SER A 59 -21.08 -21.85 -9.74
N THR A 60 -21.00 -21.98 -8.41
CA THR A 60 -19.80 -21.74 -7.60
C THR A 60 -18.86 -22.95 -7.57
N ALA A 61 -19.27 -24.10 -8.10
CA ALA A 61 -18.46 -25.32 -8.20
C ALA A 61 -17.40 -25.20 -9.31
N THR A 62 -16.50 -24.24 -9.16
CA THR A 62 -15.43 -23.94 -10.09
C THR A 62 -14.06 -24.26 -9.47
N ARG A 63 -13.13 -24.68 -10.31
CA ARG A 63 -11.75 -25.00 -9.92
C ARG A 63 -10.79 -24.20 -10.76
N SER A 64 -9.74 -23.65 -10.14
CA SER A 64 -8.65 -23.04 -10.89
C SER A 64 -7.95 -24.10 -11.73
N GLY A 65 -7.76 -23.82 -13.01
CA GLY A 65 -7.06 -24.70 -13.92
C GLY A 65 -6.52 -23.89 -15.09
N GLY A 66 -5.21 -23.87 -15.26
CA GLY A 66 -4.58 -23.23 -16.41
C GLY A 66 -4.60 -21.70 -16.40
N ALA A 67 -4.03 -21.16 -17.47
CA ALA A 67 -3.92 -19.73 -17.72
C ALA A 67 -4.20 -19.45 -19.20
N ALA A 68 -4.64 -18.23 -19.49
CA ALA A 68 -4.80 -17.72 -20.84
C ALA A 68 -3.95 -16.48 -21.04
N GLN A 69 -3.64 -16.19 -22.31
CA GLN A 69 -3.11 -14.89 -22.66
C GLN A 69 -4.18 -13.81 -22.45
N PRO A 70 -3.81 -12.63 -21.94
CA PRO A 70 -4.72 -11.49 -21.86
C PRO A 70 -5.33 -11.13 -23.21
N LEU A 71 -6.57 -10.68 -23.22
CA LEU A 71 -7.22 -10.02 -24.35
C LEU A 71 -6.76 -8.55 -24.43
N ALA A 72 -7.10 -7.85 -25.52
CA ALA A 72 -6.72 -6.44 -25.70
C ALA A 72 -7.21 -5.56 -24.54
N ASP A 73 -8.50 -5.67 -24.20
CA ASP A 73 -9.10 -4.92 -23.09
C ASP A 73 -8.53 -5.31 -21.73
N GLU A 74 -8.12 -6.58 -21.58
CA GLU A 74 -7.50 -7.06 -20.34
C GLU A 74 -6.10 -6.49 -20.17
N ARG A 75 -5.31 -6.41 -21.26
CA ARG A 75 -4.01 -5.71 -21.28
C ARG A 75 -4.14 -4.22 -21.03
N ALA A 76 -5.21 -3.59 -21.51
CA ALA A 76 -5.47 -2.18 -21.22
C ALA A 76 -5.64 -1.92 -19.71
N GLY A 77 -6.17 -2.89 -18.96
CA GLY A 77 -6.17 -2.89 -17.48
C GLY A 77 -4.87 -3.36 -16.83
N MET A 78 -3.77 -3.41 -17.59
CA MET A 78 -2.45 -3.91 -17.17
C MET A 78 -2.45 -5.34 -16.63
N ALA A 79 -3.35 -6.21 -17.13
CA ALA A 79 -3.30 -7.63 -16.80
C ALA A 79 -2.18 -8.31 -17.60
N GLU A 80 -1.18 -8.84 -16.90
CA GLU A 80 -0.10 -9.63 -17.49
C GLU A 80 -0.47 -11.11 -17.65
N ARG A 81 -1.39 -11.59 -16.79
CA ARG A 81 -1.85 -12.98 -16.78
C ARG A 81 -3.35 -13.07 -16.54
N VAL A 82 -3.95 -14.12 -17.09
CA VAL A 82 -5.35 -14.47 -16.88
C VAL A 82 -5.41 -15.89 -16.35
N GLU A 83 -5.98 -16.07 -15.17
CA GLU A 83 -6.29 -17.38 -14.61
C GLU A 83 -7.62 -17.88 -15.21
N LEU A 84 -7.74 -19.19 -15.44
CA LEU A 84 -9.00 -19.79 -15.88
C LEU A 84 -9.61 -20.60 -14.73
N HIS A 85 -10.90 -20.40 -14.50
CA HIS A 85 -11.68 -21.14 -13.50
C HIS A 85 -12.72 -22.01 -14.23
N TYR A 86 -12.52 -23.33 -14.21
CA TYR A 86 -13.37 -24.28 -14.91
C TYR A 86 -14.55 -24.71 -14.05
N CYS A 87 -15.74 -24.67 -14.64
CA CYS A 87 -16.98 -25.09 -13.99
C CYS A 87 -17.16 -26.60 -14.07
N SER A 88 -17.36 -27.24 -12.91
CA SER A 88 -17.60 -28.68 -12.82
C SER A 88 -18.98 -29.09 -13.34
N ALA A 89 -19.94 -28.16 -13.37
CA ALA A 89 -21.31 -28.44 -13.79
C ALA A 89 -21.53 -28.36 -15.32
N CYS A 90 -20.85 -27.44 -16.01
CA CYS A 90 -21.07 -27.21 -17.45
C CYS A 90 -19.79 -27.17 -18.30
N GLY A 91 -18.62 -27.40 -17.69
CA GLY A 91 -17.31 -27.41 -18.38
C GLY A 91 -16.80 -26.04 -18.84
N ALA A 92 -17.61 -24.98 -18.77
CA ALA A 92 -17.21 -23.64 -19.21
C ALA A 92 -16.07 -23.06 -18.35
N ALA A 93 -15.22 -22.24 -18.96
CA ALA A 93 -14.13 -21.54 -18.29
C ALA A 93 -14.50 -20.06 -18.05
N THR A 94 -14.45 -19.62 -16.79
CA THR A 94 -14.50 -18.21 -16.43
C THR A 94 -13.08 -17.63 -16.44
N ARG A 95 -12.89 -16.49 -17.11
CA ARG A 95 -11.62 -15.76 -17.12
C ARG A 95 -11.47 -14.90 -15.86
N PHE A 96 -10.30 -14.95 -15.25
CA PHE A 96 -9.92 -14.10 -14.13
C PHE A 96 -8.62 -13.34 -14.45
N PRO A 97 -8.71 -12.19 -15.14
CA PRO A 97 -7.56 -11.33 -15.39
C PRO A 97 -7.03 -10.73 -14.08
N ARG A 98 -5.71 -10.79 -13.91
CA ARG A 98 -5.02 -10.22 -12.74
C ARG A 98 -4.62 -8.78 -13.06
N TYR A 99 -5.55 -7.84 -12.87
CA TYR A 99 -5.37 -6.43 -13.21
C TYR A 99 -4.40 -5.72 -12.27
N ASN A 100 -3.50 -4.92 -12.85
CA ASN A 100 -2.60 -4.04 -12.11
C ASN A 100 -2.97 -2.55 -12.24
N ASP A 101 -3.88 -2.18 -13.13
CA ASP A 101 -4.40 -0.81 -13.18
C ASP A 101 -5.41 -0.61 -12.03
N PRO A 102 -5.11 0.26 -11.03
CA PRO A 102 -6.03 0.50 -9.93
C PRO A 102 -7.33 1.16 -10.41
N GLY A 103 -7.33 1.93 -11.51
CA GLY A 103 -8.55 2.49 -12.11
C GLY A 103 -9.49 1.39 -12.58
N LYS A 104 -8.96 0.38 -13.28
CA LYS A 104 -9.70 -0.82 -13.67
C LYS A 104 -10.31 -1.55 -12.48
N LEU A 105 -9.57 -1.68 -11.38
CA LEU A 105 -10.04 -2.36 -10.15
C LEU A 105 -11.21 -1.64 -9.45
N LEU A 106 -11.41 -0.34 -9.71
CA LEU A 106 -12.55 0.41 -9.17
C LEU A 106 -13.84 0.24 -9.99
N GLN A 107 -13.73 -0.25 -11.24
CA GLN A 107 -14.88 -0.45 -12.12
C GLN A 107 -15.82 -1.53 -11.58
N GLN A 108 -17.13 -1.34 -11.82
CA GLN A 108 -18.12 -2.35 -11.45
C GLN A 108 -17.80 -3.69 -12.14
N GLY A 109 -17.90 -4.80 -11.41
CA GLY A 109 -17.51 -6.13 -11.88
C GLY A 109 -16.02 -6.46 -11.76
N CYS A 110 -15.16 -5.46 -11.53
CA CYS A 110 -13.71 -5.64 -11.34
C CYS A 110 -13.24 -5.45 -9.89
N ARG A 111 -14.14 -5.07 -8.96
CA ARG A 111 -13.86 -4.86 -7.53
C ARG A 111 -13.63 -6.16 -6.75
N ARG A 112 -12.70 -6.98 -7.23
CA ARG A 112 -12.43 -8.31 -6.71
C ARG A 112 -11.00 -8.73 -7.01
N GLY A 113 -10.42 -9.54 -6.15
CA GLY A 113 -9.10 -10.10 -6.38
C GLY A 113 -8.47 -10.74 -5.15
N ARG A 114 -7.14 -10.79 -5.14
CA ARG A 114 -6.34 -11.27 -3.99
C ARG A 114 -5.48 -10.12 -3.45
N CYS A 115 -4.53 -10.41 -2.56
CA CYS A 115 -3.78 -9.39 -1.84
C CYS A 115 -3.17 -8.29 -2.74
N GLY A 116 -2.68 -8.65 -3.93
CA GLY A 116 -2.20 -7.71 -4.94
C GLY A 116 -3.23 -6.66 -5.34
N GLU A 117 -4.38 -7.10 -5.86
CA GLU A 117 -5.46 -6.21 -6.28
C GLU A 117 -6.06 -5.42 -5.11
N TRP A 118 -6.20 -6.08 -3.95
CA TRP A 118 -6.70 -5.44 -2.73
C TRP A 118 -5.80 -4.29 -2.29
N ALA A 119 -4.50 -4.52 -2.13
CA ALA A 119 -3.56 -3.48 -1.71
C ALA A 119 -3.46 -2.35 -2.73
N ASN A 120 -3.48 -2.67 -4.03
CA ASN A 120 -3.40 -1.67 -5.10
C ASN A 120 -4.62 -0.74 -5.13
N ALA A 121 -5.84 -1.32 -5.14
CA ALA A 121 -7.07 -0.54 -5.12
C ALA A 121 -7.27 0.22 -3.79
N PHE A 122 -6.91 -0.40 -2.66
CA PHE A 122 -7.01 0.25 -1.35
C PHE A 122 -6.05 1.43 -1.22
N LEU A 123 -4.81 1.30 -1.68
CA LEU A 123 -3.84 2.41 -1.70
C LEU A 123 -4.38 3.62 -2.48
N LEU A 124 -5.02 3.39 -3.63
CA LEU A 124 -5.68 4.44 -4.39
C LEU A 124 -6.82 5.08 -3.57
N CYS A 125 -7.66 4.29 -2.89
CA CYS A 125 -8.71 4.81 -2.01
C CYS A 125 -8.14 5.65 -0.86
N CYS A 126 -7.05 5.22 -0.20
CA CYS A 126 -6.38 5.98 0.85
C CYS A 126 -5.91 7.35 0.34
N ARG A 127 -5.22 7.37 -0.80
CA ARG A 127 -4.73 8.63 -1.41
C ARG A 127 -5.88 9.54 -1.84
N ALA A 128 -6.95 8.96 -2.41
CA ALA A 128 -8.16 9.70 -2.78
C ALA A 128 -8.91 10.31 -1.58
N ALA A 129 -8.81 9.68 -0.42
CA ALA A 129 -9.35 10.19 0.84
C ALA A 129 -8.41 11.21 1.52
N GLY A 130 -7.28 11.56 0.91
CA GLY A 130 -6.32 12.53 1.44
C GLY A 130 -5.33 11.95 2.46
N LEU A 131 -5.23 10.63 2.60
CA LEU A 131 -4.25 9.98 3.45
C LEU A 131 -2.89 9.94 2.77
N THR A 132 -1.84 10.25 3.54
CA THR A 132 -0.46 10.04 3.12
C THR A 132 -0.15 8.54 3.19
N ALA A 133 -0.27 7.83 2.06
CA ALA A 133 -0.20 6.37 2.02
C ALA A 133 0.80 5.80 1.00
N ARG A 134 1.50 4.73 1.41
CA ARG A 134 2.52 4.04 0.62
C ARG A 134 2.24 2.55 0.49
N TYR A 135 2.68 1.98 -0.62
CA TYR A 135 2.60 0.54 -0.89
C TYR A 135 3.68 -0.19 -0.09
N VAL A 136 3.38 -1.37 0.43
CA VAL A 136 4.36 -2.21 1.12
C VAL A 136 4.38 -3.58 0.46
N SER A 137 5.57 -4.03 0.09
CA SER A 137 5.80 -5.33 -0.54
C SER A 137 6.71 -6.20 0.29
N ASP A 138 6.23 -7.39 0.64
CA ASP A 138 6.98 -8.44 1.29
C ASP A 138 7.34 -9.52 0.26
N TRP A 139 8.64 -9.83 0.19
CA TRP A 139 9.20 -10.79 -0.76
C TRP A 139 8.71 -12.22 -0.54
N SER A 140 8.08 -12.50 0.60
CA SER A 140 7.41 -13.77 0.87
C SER A 140 5.94 -13.80 0.41
N ASP A 141 5.64 -13.11 -0.70
CA ASP A 141 4.36 -13.15 -1.44
C ASP A 141 3.17 -12.56 -0.67
N HIS A 142 3.37 -11.37 -0.08
CA HIS A 142 2.26 -10.58 0.45
C HIS A 142 2.51 -9.09 0.28
N VAL A 143 1.44 -8.30 0.21
CA VAL A 143 1.50 -6.86 -0.03
C VAL A 143 0.36 -6.17 0.73
N TRP A 144 0.60 -4.95 1.17
CA TRP A 144 -0.34 -4.16 1.96
C TRP A 144 -0.03 -2.66 1.83
N THR A 145 -0.64 -1.84 2.69
CA THR A 145 -0.47 -0.38 2.69
C THR A 145 0.00 0.11 4.05
N GLU A 146 0.75 1.20 4.07
CA GLU A 146 0.96 1.99 5.28
C GLU A 146 0.46 3.40 5.04
N TYR A 147 -0.06 4.05 6.09
CA TYR A 147 -0.36 5.47 6.06
C TYR A 147 0.40 6.21 7.16
N TYR A 148 0.74 7.48 6.94
CA TYR A 148 1.39 8.31 7.93
C TYR A 148 0.32 8.96 8.81
N SER A 149 0.31 8.61 10.10
CA SER A 149 -0.54 9.26 11.09
C SER A 149 0.20 10.48 11.66
N HIS A 150 -0.38 11.67 11.48
CA HIS A 150 0.25 12.90 11.96
C HIS A 150 0.10 13.09 13.47
N SER A 151 -0.97 12.57 14.06
CA SER A 151 -1.17 12.52 15.52
C SER A 151 -0.14 11.61 16.18
N MET A 152 0.08 10.42 15.62
CA MET A 152 1.06 9.47 16.14
C MET A 152 2.50 9.76 15.67
N ARG A 153 2.67 10.64 14.68
CA ARG A 153 3.94 11.02 14.05
C ARG A 153 4.75 9.83 13.52
N ARG A 154 4.06 8.82 12.99
CA ARG A 154 4.69 7.60 12.44
C ARG A 154 3.86 6.97 11.33
N TRP A 155 4.49 6.07 10.59
CA TRP A 155 3.78 5.17 9.69
C TRP A 155 3.00 4.12 10.49
N VAL A 156 1.79 3.83 10.03
CA VAL A 156 0.84 2.91 10.62
C VAL A 156 0.48 1.86 9.57
N HIS A 157 0.58 0.60 9.96
CA HIS A 157 0.25 -0.55 9.13
C HIS A 157 -1.25 -0.62 8.81
N LEU A 158 -1.61 -0.89 7.55
CA LEU A 158 -2.97 -1.17 7.08
C LEU A 158 -2.99 -2.36 6.13
N ASP A 159 -3.65 -3.43 6.53
CA ASP A 159 -3.95 -4.57 5.64
C ASP A 159 -5.45 -4.65 5.36
N ALA A 160 -5.84 -4.20 4.17
CA ALA A 160 -7.23 -4.21 3.75
C ALA A 160 -7.80 -5.62 3.58
N CYS A 161 -6.98 -6.59 3.19
CA CYS A 161 -7.43 -7.98 3.04
C CYS A 161 -7.89 -8.54 4.37
N GLU A 162 -7.15 -8.22 5.44
CA GLU A 162 -7.39 -8.73 6.78
C GLU A 162 -8.25 -7.80 7.62
N GLY A 163 -8.48 -6.56 7.19
CA GLY A 163 -9.12 -5.53 8.01
C GLY A 163 -8.26 -5.15 9.22
N SER A 164 -6.94 -5.30 9.10
CA SER A 164 -6.00 -5.10 10.21
C SER A 164 -5.44 -3.68 10.20
N TYR A 165 -5.57 -3.02 11.34
CA TYR A 165 -5.06 -1.67 11.60
C TYR A 165 -3.95 -1.75 12.66
N ASP A 166 -2.76 -1.24 12.33
CA ASP A 166 -1.63 -1.07 13.25
C ASP A 166 -1.13 -2.34 13.96
N GLN A 167 -1.28 -3.50 13.32
CA GLN A 167 -0.76 -4.78 13.82
C GLN A 167 0.38 -5.29 12.93
N SER A 168 1.53 -4.63 12.97
CA SER A 168 2.66 -4.98 12.08
C SER A 168 3.23 -6.39 12.32
N LEU A 169 3.07 -6.97 13.51
CA LEU A 169 3.48 -8.35 13.80
C LEU A 169 2.46 -9.41 13.36
N LEU A 170 1.37 -9.02 12.68
CA LEU A 170 0.35 -9.94 12.17
C LEU A 170 0.96 -11.07 11.34
N TYR A 171 1.92 -10.75 10.48
CA TYR A 171 2.50 -11.73 9.56
C TYR A 171 3.46 -12.68 10.27
N GLU A 172 4.43 -12.15 11.03
CA GLU A 172 5.42 -12.99 11.70
C GLU A 172 4.82 -13.80 12.87
N THR A 173 4.01 -13.15 13.71
CA THR A 173 3.47 -13.76 14.95
C THR A 173 2.12 -14.39 14.71
N GLY A 174 1.22 -13.72 13.99
CA GLY A 174 -0.13 -14.25 13.72
C GLY A 174 -0.11 -15.39 12.69
N TRP A 175 0.56 -15.17 11.54
CA TRP A 175 0.61 -16.17 10.46
C TRP A 175 1.79 -17.12 10.57
N GLY A 176 2.76 -16.88 11.47
CA GLY A 176 3.99 -17.67 11.54
C GLY A 176 4.92 -17.46 10.34
N LYS A 177 4.75 -16.36 9.59
CA LYS A 177 5.47 -16.11 8.34
C LYS A 177 6.96 -15.85 8.59
N ALA A 178 7.82 -16.52 7.82
CA ALA A 178 9.26 -16.27 7.83
C ALA A 178 9.62 -15.05 6.97
N VAL A 179 9.40 -13.84 7.50
CA VAL A 179 9.68 -12.57 6.81
C VAL A 179 11.17 -12.43 6.45
N SER A 180 11.47 -11.81 5.30
CA SER A 180 12.85 -11.54 4.81
C SER A 180 13.05 -10.08 4.41
N TYR A 181 12.53 -9.66 3.26
CA TYR A 181 12.59 -8.29 2.76
C TYR A 181 11.18 -7.70 2.68
N VAL A 182 10.99 -6.55 3.33
CA VAL A 182 9.74 -5.79 3.30
C VAL A 182 10.10 -4.35 2.98
N VAL A 183 9.71 -3.91 1.80
CA VAL A 183 10.04 -2.58 1.28
C VAL A 183 8.76 -1.79 1.10
N ALA A 184 8.75 -0.59 1.66
CA ALA A 184 7.67 0.36 1.47
C ALA A 184 8.06 1.42 0.44
N ALA A 185 7.14 1.77 -0.45
CA ALA A 185 7.38 2.69 -1.56
C ALA A 185 6.18 3.61 -1.81
N GLY A 186 6.44 4.90 -1.99
CA GLY A 186 5.42 5.89 -2.31
C GLY A 186 6.02 7.18 -2.88
N SER A 187 5.16 8.17 -3.10
CA SER A 187 5.57 9.50 -3.60
C SER A 187 6.58 10.20 -2.69
N TRP A 188 6.65 9.81 -1.42
CA TRP A 188 7.58 10.37 -0.46
C TRP A 188 8.90 9.63 -0.36
N GLY A 189 9.10 8.47 -0.99
CA GLY A 189 10.36 7.74 -0.91
C GLY A 189 10.19 6.23 -0.83
N VAL A 190 11.32 5.55 -0.70
CA VAL A 190 11.41 4.10 -0.63
C VAL A 190 12.26 3.70 0.58
N THR A 191 11.69 2.88 1.47
CA THR A 191 12.30 2.54 2.76
C THR A 191 12.22 1.04 3.00
N ASP A 192 13.31 0.45 3.50
CA ASP A 192 13.28 -0.89 4.07
C ASP A 192 12.59 -0.83 5.44
N VAL A 193 11.38 -1.38 5.51
CA VAL A 193 10.55 -1.38 6.70
C VAL A 193 10.52 -2.75 7.38
N THR A 194 11.36 -3.71 6.97
CA THR A 194 11.37 -5.07 7.51
C THR A 194 11.36 -5.11 9.03
N LYS A 195 12.14 -4.22 9.68
CA LYS A 195 12.27 -4.15 11.13
C LYS A 195 10.97 -3.84 11.87
N ARG A 196 9.97 -3.25 11.20
CA ARG A 196 8.62 -3.02 11.77
C ARG A 196 7.80 -4.31 11.84
N TYR A 197 8.08 -5.25 10.95
CA TYR A 197 7.29 -6.47 10.72
C TYR A 197 7.93 -7.72 11.34
N THR A 198 8.92 -7.54 12.22
CA THR A 198 9.62 -8.64 12.88
C THR A 198 10.04 -8.25 14.30
N SER A 199 9.83 -9.17 15.23
CA SER A 199 10.41 -9.15 16.58
C SER A 199 11.72 -9.95 16.64
N ARG A 200 12.03 -10.73 15.59
CA ARG A 200 13.13 -11.68 15.50
C ARG A 200 14.14 -11.27 14.43
N TRP A 201 14.62 -10.03 14.52
CA TRP A 201 15.54 -9.42 13.53
C TRP A 201 16.78 -10.27 13.23
N ARG A 202 17.35 -10.96 14.23
CA ARG A 202 18.51 -11.85 14.05
C ARG A 202 18.23 -13.02 13.10
N GLU A 203 17.03 -13.59 13.17
CA GLU A 203 16.61 -14.68 12.27
C GLU A 203 16.33 -14.15 10.87
N VAL A 204 15.70 -12.98 10.78
CA VAL A 204 15.45 -12.30 9.50
C VAL A 204 16.76 -12.01 8.76
N LEU A 205 17.79 -11.52 9.46
CA LEU A 205 19.11 -11.27 8.87
C LEU A 205 19.71 -12.52 8.21
N HIS A 206 19.52 -13.70 8.78
CA HIS A 206 19.99 -14.96 8.20
C HIS A 206 19.29 -15.31 6.88
N ARG A 207 18.05 -14.87 6.70
CA ARG A 207 17.26 -15.09 5.47
C ARG A 207 17.54 -14.04 4.39
N ARG A 208 18.18 -12.93 4.74
CA ARG A 208 18.44 -11.80 3.84
C ARG A 208 19.74 -11.98 3.06
N THR A 209 19.71 -12.94 2.14
CA THR A 209 20.89 -13.36 1.34
C THR A 209 20.88 -12.86 -0.10
N LEU A 210 19.80 -12.19 -0.56
CA LEU A 210 19.67 -11.74 -1.96
C LEU A 210 20.63 -10.60 -2.31
N VAL A 211 20.83 -9.65 -1.39
CA VAL A 211 21.69 -8.48 -1.59
C VAL A 211 22.38 -8.08 -0.28
N PRO A 212 23.59 -7.47 -0.32
CA PRO A 212 24.22 -6.93 0.88
C PRO A 212 23.40 -5.79 1.52
N GLU A 213 23.24 -5.79 2.84
CA GLU A 213 22.47 -4.76 3.58
C GLU A 213 22.92 -3.33 3.27
N ARG A 214 24.24 -3.10 3.20
CA ARG A 214 24.82 -1.79 2.85
C ARG A 214 24.46 -1.32 1.44
N TRP A 215 24.32 -2.27 0.51
CA TRP A 215 23.97 -1.97 -0.87
C TRP A 215 22.49 -1.62 -0.96
N LEU A 216 21.63 -2.39 -0.28
CA LEU A 216 20.19 -2.13 -0.24
C LEU A 216 19.91 -0.75 0.37
N ALA A 217 20.47 -0.46 1.55
CA ALA A 217 20.26 0.82 2.21
C ALA A 217 20.66 2.01 1.32
N ARG A 218 21.82 1.92 0.66
CA ARG A 218 22.29 2.96 -0.26
C ARG A 218 21.37 3.11 -1.47
N ARG A 219 20.96 2.00 -2.10
CA ARG A 219 20.10 2.03 -3.28
C ARG A 219 18.73 2.63 -2.98
N LEU A 220 18.15 2.33 -1.83
CA LEU A 220 16.88 2.92 -1.40
C LEU A 220 17.00 4.43 -1.11
N ASP A 221 18.13 4.85 -0.53
CA ASP A 221 18.42 6.28 -0.29
C ASP A 221 18.66 7.05 -1.60
N GLU A 222 19.37 6.45 -2.56
CA GLU A 222 19.54 6.98 -3.93
C GLU A 222 18.18 7.18 -4.61
N MET A 223 17.30 6.17 -4.58
CA MET A 223 15.96 6.25 -5.16
C MET A 223 15.11 7.32 -4.48
N THR A 224 15.15 7.40 -3.15
CA THR A 224 14.45 8.44 -2.39
C THR A 224 14.98 9.83 -2.72
N THR A 225 16.29 9.99 -2.88
CA THR A 225 16.90 11.25 -3.29
C THR A 225 16.46 11.66 -4.69
N MET A 226 16.42 10.73 -5.64
CA MET A 226 15.94 10.99 -7.00
C MET A 226 14.46 11.40 -7.01
N LEU A 227 13.59 10.71 -6.25
CA LEU A 227 12.16 11.03 -6.14
C LEU A 227 11.91 12.44 -5.59
N ARG A 228 12.83 12.96 -4.79
CA ARG A 228 12.72 14.24 -4.08
C ARG A 228 13.61 15.34 -4.69
N ALA A 229 14.21 15.10 -5.86
CA ALA A 229 15.16 16.03 -6.47
C ALA A 229 14.57 17.42 -6.70
N GLU A 230 13.31 17.47 -7.16
CA GLU A 230 12.58 18.70 -7.48
C GLU A 230 11.77 19.29 -6.30
N TRP A 231 11.93 18.75 -5.09
CA TRP A 231 11.19 19.25 -3.94
C TRP A 231 11.78 20.56 -3.41
N ILE A 232 10.91 21.51 -3.08
CA ILE A 232 11.31 22.72 -2.35
C ILE A 232 11.92 22.37 -0.99
N LEU A 233 12.90 23.16 -0.55
CA LEU A 233 13.66 22.92 0.67
C LEU A 233 12.76 22.69 1.92
N PRO A 234 11.68 23.46 2.17
CA PRO A 234 10.84 23.23 3.35
C PRO A 234 10.16 21.84 3.37
N LYS A 235 9.61 21.41 2.23
CA LYS A 235 9.01 20.06 2.07
C LYS A 235 10.08 18.98 2.27
N ARG A 236 11.27 19.17 1.70
CA ARG A 236 12.40 18.24 1.85
C ARG A 236 12.86 18.11 3.30
N MET A 237 13.03 19.23 4.02
CA MET A 237 13.46 19.22 5.43
C MET A 237 12.45 18.53 6.35
N LEU A 238 11.16 18.78 6.13
CA LEU A 238 10.11 18.09 6.88
C LEU A 238 10.20 16.57 6.73
N TRP A 239 10.30 16.09 5.50
CA TRP A 239 10.37 14.66 5.22
C TRP A 239 11.68 14.02 5.67
N LEU A 240 12.80 14.74 5.61
CA LEU A 240 14.05 14.28 6.23
C LEU A 240 13.89 14.07 7.74
N GLY A 241 13.17 14.96 8.44
CA GLY A 241 12.83 14.80 9.85
C GLY A 241 11.96 13.56 10.11
N ARG A 242 10.95 13.32 9.27
CA ARG A 242 10.08 12.13 9.36
C ARG A 242 10.86 10.84 9.10
N ASP A 243 11.75 10.82 8.11
CA ASP A 243 12.60 9.66 7.83
C ASP A 243 13.56 9.37 8.99
N ALA A 244 14.10 10.40 9.64
CA ALA A 244 14.93 10.23 10.82
C ALA A 244 14.14 9.64 11.99
N ALA A 245 12.90 10.09 12.19
CA ALA A 245 12.00 9.52 13.20
C ALA A 245 11.66 8.05 12.90
N GLU A 246 11.35 7.72 11.64
CA GLU A 246 11.13 6.34 11.20
C GLU A 246 12.38 5.46 11.39
N ARG A 247 13.58 5.94 11.05
CA ARG A 247 14.82 5.20 11.28
C ARG A 247 15.01 4.88 12.77
N MET A 248 14.72 5.83 13.66
CA MET A 248 14.77 5.59 15.11
C MET A 248 13.72 4.57 15.57
N GLU A 249 12.48 4.67 15.08
CA GLU A 249 11.41 3.69 15.33
C GLU A 249 11.84 2.29 14.90
N LEU A 250 12.28 2.12 13.64
CA LEU A 250 12.73 0.83 13.10
C LEU A 250 13.90 0.24 13.89
N LEU A 251 14.82 1.07 14.41
CA LEU A 251 15.89 0.60 15.27
C LEU A 251 15.38 0.13 16.64
N ARG A 252 14.36 0.78 17.20
CA ARG A 252 13.72 0.36 18.46
C ARG A 252 12.96 -0.95 18.29
N SER A 253 12.28 -1.15 17.14
CA SER A 253 11.54 -2.39 16.84
C SER A 253 12.44 -3.63 16.77
N MET A 254 13.76 -3.47 16.59
CA MET A 254 14.72 -4.59 16.67
C MET A 254 14.96 -5.10 18.10
N ARG A 255 14.59 -4.32 19.13
CA ARG A 255 14.80 -4.74 20.51
C ARG A 255 13.75 -5.80 20.85
N PRO A 256 14.15 -6.93 21.44
CA PRO A 256 13.18 -7.88 21.97
C PRO A 256 12.26 -7.11 22.92
N THR A 257 10.96 -7.12 22.65
CA THR A 257 10.00 -6.72 23.66
C THR A 257 10.20 -7.68 24.82
N GLY A 258 10.72 -7.17 25.95
CA GLY A 258 10.70 -7.91 27.19
C GLY A 258 9.29 -8.42 27.40
N GLN A 259 9.15 -9.71 27.71
CA GLN A 259 7.89 -10.34 28.12
C GLN A 259 7.21 -9.40 29.14
N GLY A 260 6.10 -8.75 28.79
CA GLY A 260 5.50 -7.76 29.70
C GLY A 260 4.45 -6.80 29.12
N GLY A 261 4.17 -6.81 27.82
CA GLY A 261 2.97 -6.17 27.28
C GLY A 261 1.94 -7.25 26.98
N SER A 262 0.74 -7.15 27.55
CA SER A 262 -0.42 -7.98 27.21
C SER A 262 -0.85 -7.72 25.76
N GLN A 263 -0.08 -8.19 24.79
CA GLN A 263 -0.52 -8.24 23.40
C GLN A 263 -1.54 -9.37 23.30
N GLN A 264 -2.77 -9.01 22.96
CA GLN A 264 -3.75 -10.02 22.60
C GLN A 264 -3.20 -10.91 21.49
N PRO A 265 -3.54 -12.21 21.49
CA PRO A 265 -3.09 -13.12 20.45
C PRO A 265 -3.50 -12.57 19.08
N LEU A 266 -2.50 -12.36 18.22
CA LEU A 266 -2.74 -11.93 16.84
C LEU A 266 -3.35 -13.10 16.07
N PRO A 267 -4.38 -12.86 15.24
CA PRO A 267 -5.05 -13.93 14.54
C PRO A 267 -4.18 -14.52 13.43
N GLY A 268 -4.43 -15.79 13.10
CA GLY A 268 -4.00 -16.35 11.84
C GLY A 268 -4.66 -15.64 10.64
N ARG A 269 -4.22 -15.99 9.44
CA ARG A 269 -4.74 -15.42 8.21
C ARG A 269 -6.23 -15.72 8.04
N GLN A 270 -6.98 -14.71 7.65
CA GLN A 270 -8.44 -14.81 7.47
C GLN A 270 -8.84 -14.94 6.01
N THR A 271 -8.00 -14.53 5.06
CA THR A 271 -8.26 -14.64 3.62
C THR A 271 -7.61 -15.84 2.95
N GLY A 272 -8.22 -16.35 1.88
CA GLY A 272 -7.78 -17.54 1.17
C GLY A 272 -8.44 -18.82 1.67
N SER A 273 -8.45 -19.85 0.82
CA SER A 273 -9.00 -21.16 1.16
C SER A 273 -8.34 -21.75 2.42
N LEU A 274 -9.11 -22.53 3.19
CA LEU A 274 -8.59 -23.16 4.41
C LEU A 274 -7.40 -24.08 4.10
N GLU A 275 -7.49 -24.86 3.01
CA GLU A 275 -6.43 -25.72 2.53
C GLU A 275 -5.14 -24.94 2.25
N TRP A 276 -5.24 -23.82 1.53
CA TRP A 276 -4.09 -22.96 1.21
C TRP A 276 -3.46 -22.37 2.48
N ARG A 277 -4.27 -21.94 3.45
CA ARG A 277 -3.78 -21.43 4.74
C ARG A 277 -3.10 -22.52 5.57
N GLN A 278 -3.66 -23.73 5.60
CA GLN A 278 -3.08 -24.88 6.31
C GLN A 278 -1.75 -25.32 5.71
N GLN A 279 -1.67 -25.42 4.38
CA GLN A 279 -0.43 -25.78 3.66
C GLN A 279 0.71 -24.81 3.96
N ARG A 280 0.39 -23.54 4.22
CA ARG A 280 1.36 -22.49 4.56
C ARG A 280 1.59 -22.32 6.06
N GLY A 281 0.87 -23.03 6.91
CA GLY A 281 0.94 -22.89 8.37
C GLY A 281 0.36 -21.56 8.89
N GLU A 282 -0.44 -20.85 8.10
CA GLU A 282 -0.91 -19.49 8.38
C GLU A 282 -2.24 -19.46 9.16
N ILE A 283 -2.71 -20.59 9.71
CA ILE A 283 -3.98 -20.69 10.45
C ILE A 283 -3.93 -20.08 11.86
N GLY A 284 -2.73 -19.74 12.35
CA GLY A 284 -2.49 -19.27 13.71
C GLY A 284 -2.60 -20.38 14.76
N SER A 285 -2.13 -20.13 15.97
CA SER A 285 -2.30 -21.03 17.11
C SER A 285 -3.77 -21.03 17.53
N SER A 286 -4.43 -22.17 17.55
CA SER A 286 -5.87 -22.31 17.79
C SER A 286 -6.33 -21.68 19.11
N GLY A 287 -7.00 -20.52 19.04
CA GLY A 287 -7.77 -19.97 20.16
C GLY A 287 -7.81 -18.44 20.24
N SER A 288 -8.61 -17.75 19.42
CA SER A 288 -9.26 -16.52 19.87
C SER A 288 -10.51 -16.18 19.04
N ARG A 289 -11.58 -15.77 19.74
CA ARG A 289 -12.74 -15.06 19.18
C ARG A 289 -12.32 -13.66 18.69
N PRO A 290 -13.12 -13.00 17.81
CA PRO A 290 -12.80 -11.65 17.35
C PRO A 290 -12.79 -10.68 18.53
N ALA A 291 -11.72 -9.93 18.69
CA ALA A 291 -11.52 -9.00 19.79
C ALA A 291 -11.86 -7.56 19.40
N GLU A 292 -12.56 -6.88 20.30
CA GLU A 292 -12.84 -5.45 20.28
C GLU A 292 -11.58 -4.61 20.51
N ALA A 293 -11.55 -3.45 19.88
CA ALA A 293 -10.41 -2.54 19.80
C ALA A 293 -9.97 -2.01 21.17
N THR A 294 -8.70 -2.18 21.53
CA THR A 294 -8.09 -1.58 22.71
C THR A 294 -7.34 -0.29 22.38
N SER A 295 -7.45 0.64 23.33
CA SER A 295 -6.97 2.02 23.34
C SER A 295 -5.49 2.09 23.73
N GLU A 296 -4.66 2.69 22.88
CA GLU A 296 -3.36 3.24 23.28
C GLU A 296 -3.34 4.76 23.04
N ARG A 297 -2.70 5.46 23.97
CA ARG A 297 -2.81 6.91 24.21
C ARG A 297 -1.91 7.71 23.25
N PRO A 298 -2.45 8.59 22.39
CA PRO A 298 -1.66 9.48 21.54
C PRO A 298 -1.41 10.84 22.20
N PRO A 299 -0.42 11.62 21.72
CA PRO A 299 -0.10 12.93 22.25
C PRO A 299 -1.18 13.96 21.94
N THR A 300 -1.30 14.95 22.83
CA THR A 300 -2.30 16.02 22.79
C THR A 300 -2.00 17.04 21.69
N GLY A 301 -2.95 17.23 20.77
CA GLY A 301 -2.92 18.28 19.75
C GLY A 301 -4.33 18.61 19.24
N PRO A 302 -4.58 19.83 18.72
CA PRO A 302 -5.90 20.24 18.23
C PRO A 302 -6.32 19.40 17.03
N ALA A 303 -7.62 19.12 16.86
CA ALA A 303 -8.13 18.24 15.80
C ALA A 303 -7.87 18.78 14.37
N THR A 304 -7.48 17.89 13.44
CA THR A 304 -7.35 18.23 12.01
C THR A 304 -8.73 18.44 11.36
N ALA A 305 -8.93 19.54 10.64
CA ALA A 305 -10.08 19.68 9.76
C ALA A 305 -9.82 19.04 8.37
N TYR A 306 -10.87 18.60 7.70
CA TYR A 306 -10.83 18.13 6.31
C TYR A 306 -11.93 18.87 5.54
N ARG A 307 -11.67 19.23 4.28
CA ARG A 307 -12.66 19.84 3.39
C ARG A 307 -12.80 18.96 2.15
N LEU A 308 -14.04 18.76 1.70
CA LEU A 308 -14.31 18.15 0.41
C LEU A 308 -13.63 18.97 -0.70
N ALA A 309 -12.96 18.30 -1.62
CA ALA A 309 -12.39 18.94 -2.80
C ALA A 309 -13.53 19.59 -3.63
N GLY A 310 -13.24 20.75 -4.21
CA GLY A 310 -14.19 21.49 -5.05
C GLY A 310 -14.25 20.86 -6.44
N ASP A 311 -15.10 19.86 -6.61
CA ASP A 311 -15.14 19.01 -7.81
C ASP A 311 -16.12 19.55 -8.88
N GLY A 312 -15.89 20.76 -9.39
CA GLY A 312 -16.64 21.29 -10.53
C GLY A 312 -16.34 20.49 -11.82
N PRO A 313 -17.31 20.31 -12.74
CA PRO A 313 -17.16 19.48 -13.95
C PRO A 313 -16.08 19.97 -14.95
N SER A 314 -15.47 21.14 -14.73
CA SER A 314 -14.43 21.74 -15.57
C SER A 314 -12.99 21.40 -15.19
N ASP A 315 -12.75 20.75 -14.04
CA ASP A 315 -11.42 20.74 -13.39
C ASP A 315 -10.66 19.40 -13.48
N LEU A 316 -11.17 18.39 -14.20
CA LEU A 316 -10.54 17.07 -14.31
C LEU A 316 -10.26 16.67 -15.78
N PRO A 317 -9.08 16.05 -16.06
CA PRO A 317 -8.79 15.49 -17.38
C PRO A 317 -9.84 14.45 -17.82
N ALA A 318 -10.20 14.45 -19.11
CA ALA A 318 -11.24 13.58 -19.68
C ALA A 318 -11.03 12.08 -19.41
N GLU A 319 -9.78 11.66 -19.23
CA GLU A 319 -9.37 10.29 -18.93
C GLU A 319 -10.00 9.74 -17.63
N PHE A 320 -10.28 10.61 -16.64
CA PHE A 320 -10.91 10.22 -15.37
C PHE A 320 -12.45 10.24 -15.39
N SER A 321 -13.05 10.81 -16.44
CA SER A 321 -14.52 10.87 -16.59
C SER A 321 -15.13 9.51 -16.94
N ALA A 322 -14.37 8.65 -17.63
CA ALA A 322 -14.80 7.35 -18.11
C ALA A 322 -14.69 6.21 -17.06
N ALA A 323 -13.85 6.37 -16.03
CA ALA A 323 -13.56 5.33 -15.03
C ALA A 323 -14.63 5.17 -13.93
N GLY A 324 -15.67 6.01 -13.94
CA GLY A 324 -16.63 6.11 -12.85
C GLY A 324 -16.10 7.00 -11.71
N ARG A 325 -16.93 7.95 -11.27
CA ARG A 325 -16.55 9.01 -10.31
C ARG A 325 -16.24 8.42 -8.92
N LEU A 326 -15.02 8.63 -8.40
CA LEU A 326 -14.82 8.67 -6.95
C LEU A 326 -15.38 10.01 -6.44
N SER A 327 -16.68 10.07 -6.18
CA SER A 327 -17.28 11.30 -5.64
C SER A 327 -16.81 11.53 -4.19
N GLY A 328 -16.42 12.77 -3.91
CA GLY A 328 -16.16 13.25 -2.54
C GLY A 328 -14.71 13.20 -2.07
N GLY A 329 -13.71 13.28 -2.96
CA GLY A 329 -12.31 13.39 -2.58
C GLY A 329 -12.11 14.46 -1.50
N ALA A 330 -11.24 14.20 -0.52
CA ALA A 330 -11.02 15.11 0.60
C ALA A 330 -9.63 15.72 0.52
N CYS A 331 -9.56 17.03 0.66
CA CYS A 331 -8.33 17.76 0.89
C CYS A 331 -8.21 18.04 2.39
N ARG A 332 -7.04 17.76 2.96
CA ARG A 332 -6.76 18.10 4.36
C ARG A 332 -6.81 19.62 4.54
N ALA A 333 -7.81 20.11 5.27
CA ALA A 333 -7.99 21.53 5.52
C ALA A 333 -7.24 21.87 6.81
N ARG A 334 -6.11 22.60 6.70
CA ARG A 334 -5.24 23.08 7.80
C ARG A 334 -5.59 22.60 9.23
N GLY A 335 -4.65 21.89 9.85
CA GLY A 335 -4.75 21.53 11.28
C GLY A 335 -3.54 20.79 11.83
N HIS A 336 -2.79 20.06 10.99
CA HIS A 336 -1.44 19.54 11.33
C HIS A 336 -0.55 19.44 10.08
N ASN A 337 -0.82 20.30 9.11
CA ASN A 337 0.12 20.54 8.04
C ASN A 337 1.19 21.45 8.63
N GLU A 338 2.46 21.04 8.57
CA GLU A 338 3.56 21.98 8.83
C GLU A 338 3.48 23.13 7.83
N THR A 339 4.13 24.27 8.10
CA THR A 339 4.00 25.50 7.29
C THR A 339 4.31 25.29 5.80
N ALA A 340 5.03 24.22 5.47
CA ALA A 340 5.43 23.79 4.12
C ALA A 340 4.49 22.78 3.45
N GLU A 341 3.48 22.24 4.14
CA GLU A 341 2.55 21.25 3.60
C GLU A 341 1.36 21.94 2.93
N VAL A 342 1.46 22.09 1.61
CA VAL A 342 0.40 22.61 0.75
C VAL A 342 -0.53 21.45 0.32
N VAL A 343 -1.82 21.75 0.16
CA VAL A 343 -2.78 20.81 -0.45
C VAL A 343 -2.41 20.65 -1.92
N GLU A 344 -1.79 19.52 -2.29
CA GLU A 344 -1.60 19.14 -3.69
C GLU A 344 -2.89 18.44 -4.18
N ARG A 345 -3.50 18.91 -5.27
CA ARG A 345 -4.58 18.17 -5.96
C ARG A 345 -3.93 16.92 -6.54
N LEU A 346 -4.03 15.77 -5.87
CA LEU A 346 -3.35 14.54 -6.31
C LEU A 346 -3.90 13.92 -7.62
N PHE A 347 -4.89 14.53 -8.27
CA PHE A 347 -5.60 14.00 -9.44
C PHE A 347 -5.75 14.99 -10.61
N ASP A 348 -5.01 16.08 -10.64
CA ASP A 348 -5.13 17.05 -11.74
C ASP A 348 -4.44 16.61 -13.04
N GLY A 349 -3.78 15.44 -13.09
CA GLY A 349 -3.12 14.96 -14.32
C GLY A 349 -2.18 16.01 -14.94
N GLY A 350 -1.75 16.98 -14.13
CA GLY A 350 -0.99 18.13 -14.56
C GLY A 350 0.37 17.66 -15.04
N ALA A 351 0.66 17.94 -16.30
CA ALA A 351 1.99 17.74 -16.84
C ALA A 351 3.00 18.49 -15.95
N ILE A 352 3.79 17.76 -15.16
CA ILE A 352 5.11 18.26 -14.74
C ILE A 352 5.78 18.67 -16.04
N MET A 353 5.97 19.98 -16.20
CA MET A 353 6.41 20.60 -17.44
C MET A 353 7.67 19.91 -17.95
N THR A 354 7.53 19.22 -19.08
CA THR A 354 8.63 18.73 -19.89
C THR A 354 9.34 19.92 -20.53
N SER A 355 10.33 20.49 -19.85
CA SER A 355 11.29 21.38 -20.52
C SER A 355 12.77 21.04 -20.30
N THR A 356 13.11 19.99 -19.55
CA THR A 356 14.54 19.64 -19.30
C THR A 356 14.95 18.28 -19.88
N LEU A 357 14.45 17.89 -21.06
CA LEU A 357 14.82 16.63 -21.73
C LEU A 357 15.29 16.78 -23.18
N LEU A 358 15.75 17.97 -23.57
CA LEU A 358 16.25 18.25 -24.92
C LEU A 358 17.69 18.77 -25.01
N HIS A 359 18.53 18.53 -23.99
CA HIS A 359 19.97 18.86 -24.07
C HIS A 359 20.95 17.73 -23.72
N LEU A 360 20.51 16.47 -23.65
CA LEU A 360 21.40 15.31 -23.42
C LEU A 360 21.49 14.33 -24.60
N ARG A 361 21.13 14.77 -25.81
CA ARG A 361 21.43 14.05 -27.06
C ARG A 361 22.36 14.86 -27.95
N GLY A 362 23.62 14.95 -27.55
CA GLY A 362 24.66 15.51 -28.41
C GLY A 362 26.01 15.59 -27.70
N ARG A 363 26.99 14.86 -28.25
CA ARG A 363 28.43 14.85 -27.91
C ARG A 363 28.82 13.93 -26.75
N HIS A 364 29.35 12.75 -27.09
CA HIS A 364 30.80 12.55 -27.16
C HIS A 364 31.12 11.16 -27.73
N ARG A 365 31.52 11.14 -29.01
CA ARG A 365 32.41 10.11 -29.56
C ARG A 365 33.84 10.61 -29.39
N HIS A 366 34.63 9.84 -28.66
CA HIS A 366 36.09 9.60 -28.74
C HIS A 366 36.66 9.43 -27.34
N GLY A 367 37.28 8.27 -27.13
CA GLY A 367 37.69 7.79 -25.83
C GLY A 367 39.10 8.18 -25.41
N VAL A 368 39.41 7.89 -24.15
CA VAL A 368 40.73 7.50 -23.65
C VAL A 368 40.50 6.54 -22.47
N ASN A 369 41.36 5.53 -22.40
CA ASN A 369 41.47 4.44 -21.42
C ASN A 369 41.45 4.86 -19.95
N GLY A 370 40.95 3.95 -19.10
CA GLY A 370 41.47 3.74 -17.74
C GLY A 370 40.44 3.61 -16.63
N GLY A 371 40.30 2.40 -16.06
CA GLY A 371 40.02 2.24 -14.63
C GLY A 371 38.66 1.67 -14.23
N TYR A 372 38.66 0.36 -13.94
CA TYR A 372 37.74 -0.38 -13.06
C TYR A 372 36.27 -0.55 -13.49
N VAL A 373 36.07 -1.44 -14.46
CA VAL A 373 34.84 -2.23 -14.56
C VAL A 373 34.91 -3.37 -13.55
N ASN A 374 34.30 -3.21 -12.37
CA ASN A 374 33.97 -4.36 -11.52
C ASN A 374 32.71 -5.02 -12.09
N THR A 375 32.91 -5.93 -13.04
CA THR A 375 31.93 -6.96 -13.42
C THR A 375 31.61 -7.80 -12.19
N ILE A 376 30.51 -7.49 -11.51
CA ILE A 376 29.95 -8.37 -10.48
C ILE A 376 29.19 -9.48 -11.19
N ARG A 377 29.90 -10.58 -11.49
CA ARG A 377 29.32 -11.85 -11.91
C ARG A 377 28.56 -12.47 -10.73
N GLY A 378 27.31 -12.89 -10.97
CA GLY A 378 26.63 -13.87 -10.11
C GLY A 378 25.35 -13.41 -9.39
N TYR A 379 24.46 -12.63 -10.02
CA TYR A 379 23.12 -12.39 -9.46
C TYR A 379 22.01 -12.84 -10.39
N ASP A 380 20.96 -13.41 -9.80
CA ASP A 380 19.72 -13.81 -10.47
C ASP A 380 19.05 -12.58 -11.09
N ARG A 381 19.11 -12.51 -12.43
CA ARG A 381 18.55 -11.44 -13.25
C ARG A 381 17.07 -11.16 -12.93
N LYS A 382 16.30 -12.20 -12.57
CA LYS A 382 14.87 -12.06 -12.22
C LYS A 382 14.62 -11.24 -10.96
N SER A 383 15.55 -11.28 -10.01
CA SER A 383 15.44 -10.55 -8.74
C SER A 383 15.75 -9.05 -8.91
N VAL A 384 16.70 -8.73 -9.79
CA VAL A 384 17.00 -7.36 -10.21
C VAL A 384 15.86 -6.81 -11.08
N ASP A 385 15.31 -7.63 -11.98
CA ASP A 385 14.18 -7.27 -12.83
C ASP A 385 12.90 -6.98 -12.01
N ARG A 386 12.64 -7.69 -10.89
CA ARG A 386 11.53 -7.35 -9.98
C ARG A 386 11.69 -5.99 -9.30
N PHE A 387 12.90 -5.65 -8.91
CA PHE A 387 13.21 -4.33 -8.33
C PHE A 387 13.01 -3.21 -9.37
N TYR A 388 13.46 -3.45 -10.61
CA TYR A 388 13.22 -2.52 -11.72
C TYR A 388 11.76 -2.50 -12.20
N ALA A 389 11.00 -3.60 -12.08
CA ALA A 389 9.57 -3.64 -12.41
C ALA A 389 8.73 -2.87 -11.37
N LEU A 390 9.08 -2.95 -10.08
CA LEU A 390 8.51 -2.11 -9.02
C LEU A 390 8.83 -0.62 -9.27
N TYR A 391 10.05 -0.31 -9.69
CA TYR A 391 10.44 1.06 -10.03
C TYR A 391 9.77 1.57 -11.33
N SER A 392 9.71 0.75 -12.38
CA SER A 392 9.16 1.13 -13.69
C SER A 392 7.64 1.23 -13.66
N SER A 393 6.93 0.33 -12.96
CA SER A 393 5.48 0.46 -12.74
C SER A 393 5.11 1.69 -11.90
N MET A 394 6.04 2.23 -11.11
CA MET A 394 5.85 3.48 -10.34
C MET A 394 6.24 4.74 -11.13
N MET A 395 7.06 4.64 -12.18
CA MET A 395 7.67 5.78 -12.89
C MET A 395 7.28 5.90 -14.37
N GLU A 396 6.76 4.85 -15.01
CA GLU A 396 6.39 4.88 -16.43
C GLU A 396 5.09 5.66 -16.64
N ARG A 397 5.21 6.85 -17.22
CA ARG A 397 4.14 7.48 -18.00
C ARG A 397 4.01 6.72 -19.32
N PRO A 398 2.79 6.53 -19.86
CA PRO A 398 2.64 6.10 -21.24
C PRO A 398 3.31 7.12 -22.16
N SER A 399 4.25 6.66 -22.96
CA SER A 399 4.74 7.41 -24.11
C SER A 399 3.58 7.52 -25.09
N ARG A 400 3.05 8.74 -25.28
CA ARG A 400 2.09 9.02 -26.34
C ARG A 400 2.81 8.87 -27.69
N GLN A 401 2.28 8.00 -28.55
CA GLN A 401 2.33 8.21 -29.99
C GLN A 401 1.32 9.29 -30.36
#